data_AF-A0A336N6M6-F1
#
_entry.id   AF-A0A336N6M6-F1
#
_cell.length_a   1.000
_cell.length_b   1.000
_cell.length_c   1.000
_cell.angle_alpha   90.00
_cell.angle_beta   90.00
_cell.angle_gamma   90.00
#
_symmetry.space_group_name_H-M   'P 1'
#
loop_
_entity.id
_entity.type
_entity.pdbx_description
1 polymer ?
#
loop_
_entity_poly.entity_id
_entity_poly.type
_entity_poly.pdbx_seq_one_letter_code
_entity_poly.pdbx_strand_id
1 'polypeptide(L)'
;MVAEYYRIKVSDLKSKNRSRSIARPRQVSMALAKELTNRSLPEIGKSFGDRDHTTVLHACRKVVELRETEPDIQEDWANLIRILSV
;
A
#
# COMPACT_ATOMS: atom_id res chain seq x y z
N MET A 1 -4.57 9.96 -5.25
CA MET A 1 -5.13 9.09 -4.20
C MET A 1 -4.08 8.64 -3.18
N VAL A 2 -3.49 7.43 -3.17
CA VAL A 2 -2.53 7.07 -2.07
C VAL A 2 -1.24 7.91 -2.09
N ALA A 3 -0.59 8.06 -3.25
CA ALA A 3 0.64 8.85 -3.37
C ALA A 3 0.41 10.30 -2.94
N GLU A 4 -0.72 10.88 -3.37
CA GLU A 4 -1.14 12.23 -3.04
C GLU A 4 -1.45 12.41 -1.54
N TYR A 5 -2.18 11.46 -0.93
CA TYR A 5 -2.49 11.47 0.50
C TYR A 5 -1.21 11.52 1.35
N TYR A 6 -0.21 10.70 0.99
CA TYR A 6 1.10 10.68 1.66
C TYR A 6 2.09 11.75 1.15
N ARG A 7 1.67 12.62 0.21
CA ARG A 7 2.51 13.66 -0.41
C ARG A 7 3.81 13.13 -1.05
N ILE A 8 3.73 11.97 -1.70
CA ILE A 8 4.81 11.35 -2.47
C ILE A 8 4.44 11.25 -3.95
N LYS A 9 5.42 10.94 -4.81
CA LYS A 9 5.17 10.73 -6.24
C LYS A 9 4.70 9.30 -6.50
N VAL A 10 3.91 9.10 -7.54
CA VAL A 10 3.54 7.74 -8.00
C VAL A 10 4.77 6.91 -8.38
N SER A 11 5.82 7.56 -8.91
CA SER A 11 7.11 6.91 -9.18
C SER A 11 7.76 6.35 -7.91
N ASP A 12 7.52 6.98 -6.76
CA ASP A 12 8.10 6.52 -5.48
C ASP A 12 7.48 5.20 -5.05
N LEU A 13 6.18 5.00 -5.30
CA LEU A 13 5.49 3.72 -5.08
C LEU A 13 6.09 2.58 -5.92
N LYS A 14 6.63 2.88 -7.11
CA LYS A 14 7.30 1.90 -7.98
C LYS A 14 8.81 1.78 -7.71
N SER A 15 9.40 2.76 -7.04
CA SER A 15 10.84 2.80 -6.79
C SER A 15 11.32 1.65 -5.89
N LYS A 16 12.63 1.39 -5.91
CA LYS A 16 13.30 0.48 -4.97
C LYS A 16 13.57 1.11 -3.59
N ASN A 17 13.22 2.38 -3.38
CA ASN A 17 13.47 3.09 -2.12
C ASN A 17 12.71 2.43 -0.96
N ARG A 18 13.46 2.10 0.10
CA ARG A 18 12.97 1.40 1.30
C ARG A 18 12.85 2.31 2.53
N SER A 19 13.08 3.62 2.40
CA SER A 19 12.84 4.56 3.50
C SER A 19 11.41 4.40 4.00
N ARG A 20 11.21 4.50 5.33
CA ARG A 20 9.88 4.30 5.93
C ARG A 20 8.83 5.20 5.30
N SER A 21 9.20 6.45 5.00
CA SER A 21 8.36 7.45 4.32
C SER A 21 7.85 7.06 2.93
N ILE A 22 8.46 6.06 2.28
CA ILE A 22 8.03 5.55 0.97
C ILE A 22 7.54 4.11 1.07
N ALA A 23 8.20 3.29 1.88
CA ALA A 23 7.85 1.89 2.07
C ALA A 23 6.48 1.71 2.72
N ARG A 24 6.12 2.53 3.73
CA ARG A 24 4.81 2.47 4.39
C ARG A 24 3.67 2.82 3.42
N PRO A 25 3.67 3.98 2.73
CA PRO A 25 2.67 4.27 1.71
C PRO A 25 2.55 3.19 0.63
N ARG A 26 3.68 2.60 0.21
CA ARG A 26 3.68 1.51 -0.77
C ARG A 26 3.01 0.25 -0.25
N GLN A 27 3.32 -0.15 0.99
CA GLN A 27 2.71 -1.31 1.62
C GLN A 27 1.19 -1.12 1.77
N VAL A 28 0.77 0.06 2.25
CA VAL A 28 -0.65 0.44 2.36
C VAL A 28 -1.32 0.40 0.98
N SER A 29 -0.68 0.96 -0.05
CA SER A 29 -1.23 0.94 -1.41
C SER A 29 -1.40 -0.47 -1.98
N MET A 30 -0.47 -1.39 -1.71
CA MET A 30 -0.57 -2.79 -2.12
C MET A 30 -1.71 -3.51 -1.40
N ALA A 31 -1.83 -3.30 -0.09
CA ALA A 31 -2.90 -3.90 0.72
C ALA A 31 -4.28 -3.40 0.29
N LEU A 32 -4.43 -2.09 0.07
CA LEU A 32 -5.67 -1.50 -0.46
C LEU A 32 -6.00 -2.03 -1.85
N ALA A 33 -5.01 -2.18 -2.74
CA ALA A 33 -5.25 -2.77 -4.06
C ALA A 33 -5.75 -4.22 -3.95
N LYS A 34 -5.28 -4.98 -2.95
CA LYS A 34 -5.75 -6.35 -2.71
C LYS A 34 -7.16 -6.41 -2.12
N GLU A 35 -7.51 -5.43 -1.27
CA GLU A 35 -8.82 -5.31 -0.62
C GLU A 35 -9.91 -4.83 -1.59
N LEU A 36 -9.60 -3.79 -2.38
CA LEU A 36 -10.58 -3.08 -3.20
C LEU A 36 -10.69 -3.62 -4.63
N THR A 37 -9.87 -4.60 -5.01
CA THR A 37 -9.88 -5.15 -6.38
C THR A 37 -9.73 -6.66 -6.40
N ASN A 38 -10.20 -7.28 -7.49
CA ASN A 38 -10.05 -8.71 -7.74
C ASN A 38 -8.69 -9.10 -8.33
N ARG A 39 -7.69 -8.20 -8.34
CA ARG A 39 -6.37 -8.49 -8.89
C ARG A 39 -5.64 -9.53 -8.04
N SER A 40 -4.87 -10.38 -8.72
CA SER A 40 -4.00 -11.36 -8.10
C SER A 40 -2.74 -10.69 -7.50
N LEU A 41 -2.08 -11.36 -6.55
CA LEU A 41 -0.83 -10.86 -5.95
C LEU A 41 0.27 -10.57 -7.01
N PRO A 42 0.48 -11.43 -8.04
CA PRO A 42 1.43 -11.12 -9.11
C PRO A 42 1.06 -9.86 -9.91
N GLU A 43 -0.21 -9.66 -10.27
CA GLU A 43 -0.65 -8.48 -11.02
C GLU A 43 -0.47 -7.17 -10.23
N ILE A 44 -0.76 -7.23 -8.92
CA ILE A 44 -0.48 -6.12 -8.01
C ILE A 44 1.03 -5.87 -8.01
N GLY A 45 1.85 -6.88 -7.78
CA GLY A 45 3.31 -6.77 -7.75
C GLY A 45 3.89 -6.11 -9.00
N LYS A 46 3.41 -6.52 -10.19
CA LYS A 46 3.75 -5.92 -11.48
C LYS A 46 3.46 -4.41 -11.53
N SER A 47 2.30 -4.01 -10.98
CA SER A 47 1.88 -2.59 -10.95
C SER A 47 2.75 -1.70 -10.05
N PHE A 48 3.47 -2.30 -9.08
CA PHE A 48 4.35 -1.62 -8.13
C PHE A 48 5.85 -1.75 -8.46
N GLY A 49 6.19 -1.87 -9.74
CA GLY A 49 7.57 -1.93 -10.23
C GLY A 49 8.12 -3.35 -10.29
N ASP A 50 7.35 -4.26 -10.89
CA ASP A 50 7.73 -5.67 -11.10
C ASP A 50 8.18 -6.38 -9.81
N ARG A 51 7.46 -6.09 -8.72
CA ARG A 51 7.73 -6.70 -7.41
C ARG A 51 7.18 -8.11 -7.38
N ASP A 52 7.92 -8.99 -6.71
CA ASP A 52 7.48 -10.36 -6.53
C ASP A 52 6.17 -10.42 -5.72
N HIS A 53 5.31 -11.38 -6.05
CA HIS A 53 4.02 -11.58 -5.40
C HIS A 53 4.14 -11.81 -3.87
N THR A 54 5.24 -12.41 -3.39
CA THR A 54 5.52 -12.56 -1.96
C THR A 54 5.77 -11.21 -1.27
N THR A 55 6.27 -10.20 -2.00
CA THR A 55 6.40 -8.83 -1.49
C THR A 55 5.02 -8.22 -1.22
N VAL A 56 4.05 -8.48 -2.09
CA VAL A 56 2.66 -8.03 -1.91
C VAL A 56 2.03 -8.77 -0.73
N LEU A 57 2.23 -10.09 -0.65
CA LEU A 57 1.75 -10.89 0.49
C LEU A 57 2.29 -10.35 1.82
N HIS A 58 3.60 -10.09 1.88
CA HIS A 58 4.24 -9.51 3.05
C HIS A 58 3.68 -8.11 3.36
N ALA A 59 3.47 -7.27 2.34
CA ALA A 59 2.86 -5.95 2.53
C ALA A 59 1.47 -6.04 3.15
N CYS A 60 0.60 -6.93 2.67
CA CYS A 60 -0.74 -7.12 3.22
C CYS A 60 -0.69 -7.52 4.71
N ARG A 61 0.12 -8.53 5.05
CA ARG A 61 0.30 -8.96 6.45
C ARG A 61 0.83 -7.84 7.33
N LYS A 62 1.84 -7.11 6.83
CA LYS A 62 2.44 -6.02 7.58
C LYS A 62 1.45 -4.88 7.82
N VAL A 63 0.61 -4.54 6.85
CA VAL A 63 -0.40 -3.48 7.04
C VAL A 63 -1.45 -3.90 8.07
N VAL A 64 -1.85 -5.17 8.12
CA VAL A 64 -2.76 -5.67 9.17
C VAL A 64 -2.13 -5.46 10.55
N GLU A 65 -0.89 -5.90 10.77
CA GLU A 65 -0.19 -5.68 12.05
C GLU A 65 -0.08 -4.19 12.40
N LEU A 66 0.29 -3.35 11.43
CA LEU A 66 0.49 -1.92 11.66
C LEU A 66 -0.81 -1.21 12.04
N ARG A 67 -1.94 -1.62 11.48
CA ARG A 67 -3.25 -1.07 11.83
C ARG A 67 -3.66 -1.39 13.27
N GLU A 68 -3.11 -2.45 13.86
CA GLU A 68 -3.35 -2.80 15.26
C GLU A 68 -2.39 -2.05 16.21
N THR A 69 -1.16 -1.79 15.76
CA THR A 69 -0.11 -1.24 16.63
C THR A 69 0.17 0.25 16.45
N GLU A 70 -0.15 0.84 15.29
CA GLU A 70 0.12 2.24 14.94
C GLU A 70 -1.22 2.94 14.61
N PRO A 71 -1.82 3.72 15.55
CA PRO A 71 -3.12 4.37 15.36
C PRO A 71 -3.20 5.24 14.11
N ASP A 72 -2.12 5.96 13.78
CA ASP A 72 -2.02 6.80 12.58
C ASP A 72 -2.23 5.98 11.29
N ILE A 73 -1.72 4.74 11.24
CA ILE A 73 -1.89 3.87 10.07
C ILE A 73 -3.34 3.38 9.95
N GLN A 74 -4.01 3.16 11.08
CA GLN A 74 -5.43 2.79 11.09
C GLN A 74 -6.33 3.96 10.66
N GLU A 75 -6.00 5.18 11.09
CA GLU A 75 -6.68 6.38 10.63
C GLU A 75 -6.47 6.59 9.12
N ASP A 76 -5.22 6.49 8.64
CA ASP A 76 -4.89 6.55 7.22
C ASP A 76 -5.65 5.53 6.39
N TRP A 77 -5.73 4.29 6.88
CA TRP A 77 -6.48 3.22 6.22
C TRP A 77 -7.96 3.58 6.09
N ALA A 78 -8.60 4.02 7.19
CA ALA A 78 -10.01 4.40 7.18
C ALA A 78 -10.29 5.56 6.22
N ASN A 79 -9.42 6.57 6.22
CA ASN A 79 -9.51 7.71 5.32
C ASN A 79 -9.36 7.28 3.86
N LEU A 80 -8.34 6.47 3.54
CA LEU A 80 -8.09 6.01 2.18
C LEU A 80 -9.21 5.11 1.65
N ILE A 81 -9.76 4.20 2.46
CA ILE A 81 -10.94 3.40 2.10
C ILE A 81 -12.11 4.32 1.76
N ARG A 82 -12.40 5.31 2.60
CA ARG A 82 -13.51 6.25 2.35
C ARG A 82 -13.32 7.04 1.05
N ILE A 83 -12.09 7.43 0.72
CA ILE A 83 -11.77 8.18 -0.49
C ILE A 83 -11.80 7.30 -1.75
N LEU A 84 -11.50 6.00 -1.64
CA LEU A 84 -11.39 5.07 -2.77
C LEU A 84 -12.67 4.29 -3.07
N SER A 85 -13.58 4.18 -2.11
CA SER A 85 -14.84 3.42 -2.22
C SER A 85 -16.06 4.28 -2.59
N VAL A 86 -15.84 5.53 -2.99
CA VAL A 86 -16.86 6.45 -3.50
C VAL A 86 -16.90 6.48 -5.02
#